data_AF-A0A522WBM1-F1
#
_entry.id   AF-A0A522WBM1-F1
#
_cell.length_a   1.000
_cell.length_b   1.000
_cell.length_c   1.000
_cell.angle_alpha   90.00
_cell.angle_beta   90.00
_cell.angle_gamma   90.00
#
_symmetry.space_group_name_H-M   'P 1'
#
loop_
_entity.id
_entity.type
_entity.pdbx_description
1 polymer ?
#
loop_
_entity_poly.entity_id
_entity_poly.type
_entity_poly.pdbx_seq_one_letter_code
_entity_poly.pdbx_strand_id
1 'polypeptide(L)'
;MKIAFAKPSLPTEGAIAVAVLEGKVLSASARKLDDEADGAISRAIATSRFEGKKGQTLMILAPHGLGVSRVLLIGLGKAKEIDAQGAQAFGGTAVAQLLTSGETEVVVAVDAVDGSALVTAEFAAQAGFGARLRSYTFDKYMTKQKKEGL
;
A
#
# COMPACT_ATOMS: atom_id res chain seq x y z
N MET A 1 3.83 -13.98 9.20
CA MET A 1 3.76 -12.51 9.19
C MET A 1 3.39 -11.97 10.56
N LYS A 2 4.06 -10.91 11.04
CA LYS A 2 3.69 -10.12 12.23
C LYS A 2 3.11 -8.78 11.76
N ILE A 3 2.04 -8.29 12.38
CA ILE A 3 1.39 -7.02 12.05
C ILE A 3 1.33 -6.19 13.33
N ALA A 4 1.71 -4.91 13.25
CA ALA A 4 1.65 -3.95 14.35
C ALA A 4 0.99 -2.65 13.87
N PHE A 5 0.27 -1.97 14.75
CA PHE A 5 -0.31 -0.65 14.50
C PHE A 5 0.52 0.39 15.24
N ALA A 6 0.95 1.42 14.52
CA ALA A 6 1.79 2.50 15.05
C ALA A 6 1.15 3.87 14.76
N LYS A 7 1.70 4.91 15.38
CA LYS A 7 1.30 6.29 15.06
C LYS A 7 1.64 6.60 13.60
N PRO A 8 0.82 7.39 12.89
CA PRO A 8 1.13 7.77 11.51
C PRO A 8 2.47 8.52 11.41
N SER A 9 3.45 7.89 10.78
CA SER A 9 4.76 8.46 10.48
C SER A 9 5.30 7.86 9.19
N LEU A 10 6.06 8.64 8.42
CA LEU A 10 6.76 8.13 7.24
C LEU A 10 7.99 7.31 7.70
N PRO A 11 8.20 6.10 7.16
CA PRO A 11 9.38 5.32 7.48
C PRO A 11 10.65 5.92 6.85
N THR A 12 11.78 5.69 7.50
CA THR A 12 13.10 6.12 7.01
C THR A 12 13.80 5.06 6.15
N GLU A 13 13.29 3.83 6.12
CA GLU A 13 13.86 2.71 5.35
C GLU A 13 12.77 1.70 4.94
N GLY A 14 13.14 0.70 4.14
CA GLY A 14 12.24 -0.35 3.67
C GLY A 14 11.25 0.10 2.60
N ALA A 15 10.08 -0.52 2.53
CA ALA A 15 9.04 -0.14 1.57
C ALA A 15 7.80 0.46 2.24
N ILE A 16 7.14 1.40 1.55
CA ILE A 16 5.88 1.99 1.97
C ILE A 16 4.79 1.80 0.92
N ALA A 17 3.61 1.38 1.34
CA ALA A 17 2.38 1.35 0.55
C ALA A 17 1.47 2.52 0.95
N VAL A 18 1.01 3.29 -0.03
CA VAL A 18 0.12 4.44 0.17
C VAL A 18 -1.08 4.40 -0.78
N ALA A 19 -2.15 5.08 -0.38
CA ALA A 19 -3.39 5.13 -1.16
C ALA A 19 -3.41 6.29 -2.16
N VAL A 20 -4.03 6.06 -3.32
CA VAL A 20 -4.40 7.11 -4.27
C VAL A 20 -5.85 6.89 -4.69
N LEU A 21 -6.67 7.93 -4.65
CA LEU A 21 -8.05 7.88 -5.10
C LEU A 21 -8.17 8.12 -6.60
N GLU A 22 -9.31 7.71 -7.16
CA GLU A 22 -9.64 7.94 -8.56
C GLU A 22 -9.53 9.43 -8.93
N GLY A 23 -9.00 9.70 -10.11
CA GLY A 23 -8.67 11.07 -10.53
C GLY A 23 -7.31 11.54 -10.03
N LYS A 24 -6.42 10.60 -9.67
CA LYS A 24 -5.03 10.87 -9.24
C LYS A 24 -4.94 11.70 -7.96
N VAL A 25 -5.92 11.56 -7.07
CA VAL A 25 -5.97 12.29 -5.80
C VAL A 25 -5.13 11.54 -4.76
N LEU A 26 -3.96 12.08 -4.45
CA LEU A 26 -3.05 11.53 -3.44
C LEU A 26 -3.68 11.56 -2.04
N SER A 27 -3.52 10.48 -1.28
CA SER A 27 -3.82 10.48 0.15
C SER A 27 -2.87 11.41 0.92
N ALA A 28 -3.16 11.69 2.20
CA ALA A 28 -2.33 12.58 3.01
C ALA A 28 -0.88 12.10 3.11
N SER A 29 -0.66 10.80 3.33
CA SER A 29 0.68 10.22 3.37
C SER A 29 1.34 10.20 1.98
N ALA A 30 0.58 9.91 0.91
CA ALA A 30 1.11 9.95 -0.46
C ALA A 30 1.54 11.36 -0.89
N ARG A 31 0.81 12.39 -0.47
CA ARG A 31 1.16 13.80 -0.71
C ARG A 31 2.45 14.19 0.02
N LYS A 32 2.59 13.83 1.31
CA LYS A 32 3.83 14.11 2.06
C LYS A 32 5.06 13.46 1.41
N LEU A 33 4.93 12.21 0.95
CA LEU A 33 6.01 11.54 0.22
C LEU A 33 6.31 12.23 -1.12
N ASP A 34 5.30 12.75 -1.81
CA ASP A 34 5.51 13.46 -3.06
C ASP A 34 6.23 14.80 -2.83
N ASP A 35 5.88 15.51 -1.76
CA ASP A 35 6.54 16.76 -1.35
C ASP A 35 8.02 16.51 -0.99
N GLU A 36 8.32 15.44 -0.23
CA GLU A 36 9.70 15.04 0.12
C GLU A 36 10.49 14.51 -1.09
N ALA A 37 9.80 13.99 -2.12
CA ALA A 37 10.41 13.50 -3.35
C ALA A 37 10.40 14.55 -4.49
N ASP A 38 10.25 15.84 -4.18
CA ASP A 38 10.22 16.94 -5.14
C ASP A 38 9.22 16.71 -6.30
N GLY A 39 8.03 16.18 -6.01
CA GLY A 39 6.98 15.92 -7.00
C GLY A 39 7.21 14.66 -7.87
N ALA A 40 8.14 13.78 -7.51
CA ALA A 40 8.46 12.60 -8.31
C ALA A 40 7.30 11.61 -8.44
N ILE A 41 6.46 11.47 -7.40
CA ILE A 41 5.29 10.57 -7.42
C ILE A 41 4.24 11.13 -8.38
N SER A 42 3.95 12.43 -8.31
CA SER A 42 3.05 13.10 -9.24
C SER A 42 3.52 12.99 -10.70
N ARG A 43 4.83 13.15 -10.94
CA ARG A 43 5.41 12.92 -12.28
C ARG A 43 5.23 11.48 -12.74
N ALA A 44 5.51 10.50 -11.89
CA ALA A 44 5.35 9.09 -12.22
C ALA A 44 3.88 8.72 -12.54
N ILE A 45 2.92 9.28 -11.80
CA ILE A 45 1.49 9.14 -12.08
C ILE A 45 1.13 9.80 -13.43
N ALA A 46 1.68 10.98 -13.72
CA ALA A 46 1.42 11.69 -14.98
C ALA A 46 1.92 10.92 -16.21
N THR A 47 3.05 10.22 -16.09
CA THR A 47 3.67 9.45 -17.18
C THR A 47 3.19 7.99 -17.28
N SER A 48 2.30 7.56 -16.38
CA SER A 48 1.80 6.18 -16.35
C SER A 48 0.31 6.10 -16.67
N ARG A 49 -0.21 4.87 -16.80
CA ARG A 49 -1.65 4.59 -16.95
C ARG A 49 -2.38 4.51 -15.60
N PHE A 50 -1.72 4.95 -14.53
CA PHE A 50 -2.27 4.91 -13.18
C PHE A 50 -3.24 6.08 -12.98
N GLU A 51 -4.48 5.77 -12.63
CA GLU A 51 -5.57 6.74 -12.44
C GLU A 51 -6.13 6.72 -11.02
N GLY A 52 -5.63 5.83 -10.15
CA GLY A 52 -6.15 5.63 -8.79
C GLY A 52 -7.43 4.78 -8.73
N LYS A 53 -7.79 4.09 -9.83
CA LYS A 53 -8.94 3.17 -9.86
C LYS A 53 -8.71 1.99 -8.91
N LYS A 54 -9.80 1.45 -8.35
CA LYS A 54 -9.77 0.34 -7.39
C LYS A 54 -8.91 -0.82 -7.90
N GLY A 55 -7.88 -1.19 -7.14
CA GLY A 55 -6.97 -2.31 -7.45
C GLY A 55 -5.84 -2.00 -8.43
N GLN A 56 -5.76 -0.77 -8.99
CA GLN A 56 -4.57 -0.36 -9.73
C GLN A 56 -3.38 -0.23 -8.78
N THR A 57 -2.18 -0.53 -9.28
CA THR A 57 -0.94 -0.34 -8.53
C THR A 57 0.10 0.36 -9.39
N LEU A 58 0.97 1.13 -8.74
CA LEU A 58 2.16 1.70 -9.36
C LEU A 58 3.31 1.61 -8.36
N MET A 59 4.39 0.93 -8.74
CA MET A 59 5.59 0.80 -7.92
C MET A 59 6.63 1.82 -8.40
N ILE A 60 7.16 2.62 -7.48
CA ILE A 60 8.30 3.52 -7.72
C ILE A 60 9.48 2.97 -6.91
N LEU A 61 10.57 2.64 -7.61
CA LEU A 61 11.78 2.08 -7.02
C LEU A 61 12.79 3.19 -6.75
N ALA A 62 13.40 3.15 -5.56
CA ALA A 62 14.42 4.08 -5.10
C ALA A 62 14.11 5.55 -5.43
N PRO A 63 12.97 6.09 -4.97
CA PRO A 63 12.62 7.49 -5.22
C PRO A 63 13.65 8.41 -4.56
N HIS A 64 14.25 9.29 -5.36
CA HIS A 64 15.17 10.30 -4.87
C HIS A 64 14.50 11.18 -3.80
N GLY A 65 15.26 11.54 -2.76
CA GLY A 65 14.78 12.36 -1.63
C GLY A 65 14.13 11.57 -0.49
N LEU A 66 13.78 10.29 -0.70
CA LEU A 66 13.20 9.43 0.33
C LEU A 66 14.19 8.37 0.81
N GLY A 67 14.12 8.03 2.10
CA GLY A 67 14.92 6.94 2.68
C GLY A 67 14.39 5.54 2.36
N VAL A 68 13.15 5.44 1.86
CA VAL A 68 12.53 4.16 1.49
C VAL A 68 13.08 3.62 0.16
N SER A 69 13.23 2.31 0.09
CA SER A 69 13.65 1.60 -1.12
C SER A 69 12.56 1.57 -2.18
N ARG A 70 11.28 1.60 -1.78
CA ARG A 70 10.11 1.48 -2.67
C ARG A 70 8.91 2.26 -2.14
N VAL A 71 8.19 2.90 -3.06
CA VAL A 71 6.86 3.47 -2.81
C VAL A 71 5.86 2.75 -3.70
N LEU A 72 4.93 2.02 -3.08
CA LEU A 72 3.83 1.36 -3.74
C LEU A 72 2.56 2.22 -3.64
N LEU A 73 2.09 2.73 -4.76
CA LEU A 73 0.79 3.37 -4.86
C LEU A 73 -0.28 2.31 -5.11
N ILE A 74 -1.37 2.35 -4.33
CA ILE A 74 -2.53 1.46 -4.51
C ILE A 74 -3.78 2.31 -4.71
N GLY A 75 -4.48 2.07 -5.81
CA GLY A 75 -5.71 2.74 -6.18
C GLY A 75 -6.89 2.27 -5.32
N LEU A 76 -7.56 3.19 -4.63
CA LEU A 76 -8.75 2.90 -3.82
C LEU A 76 -10.07 3.11 -4.59
N GLY A 77 -10.03 3.76 -5.76
CA GLY A 77 -11.24 4.17 -6.48
C GLY A 77 -11.85 5.44 -5.87
N LYS A 78 -13.17 5.58 -5.99
CA LYS A 78 -13.90 6.74 -5.46
C LYS A 78 -14.08 6.64 -3.95
N ALA A 79 -13.94 7.76 -3.24
CA ALA A 79 -14.06 7.82 -1.79
C ALA A 79 -15.35 7.17 -1.25
N LYS A 80 -16.48 7.44 -1.90
CA LYS A 80 -17.81 6.95 -1.51
C LYS A 80 -18.00 5.44 -1.70
N GLU A 81 -17.17 4.81 -2.52
CA GLU A 81 -17.20 3.38 -2.83
C GLU A 81 -16.19 2.58 -1.97
N ILE A 82 -15.47 3.25 -1.07
CA ILE A 82 -14.56 2.61 -0.13
C ILE A 82 -15.37 1.91 0.97
N ASP A 83 -15.24 0.60 0.99
CA ASP A 83 -15.88 -0.32 1.93
C ASP A 83 -14.84 -1.22 2.63
N ALA A 84 -15.29 -2.02 3.59
CA ALA A 84 -14.43 -2.94 4.33
C ALA A 84 -13.68 -3.91 3.39
N GLN A 85 -14.35 -4.42 2.35
CA GLN A 85 -13.73 -5.31 1.37
C GLN A 85 -12.64 -4.60 0.55
N GLY A 86 -12.84 -3.33 0.20
CA GLY A 86 -11.85 -2.48 -0.46
C GLY A 86 -10.63 -2.24 0.44
N ALA A 87 -10.83 -2.00 1.73
CA ALA A 87 -9.74 -1.86 2.70
C ALA A 87 -8.95 -3.18 2.86
N GLN A 88 -9.63 -4.33 2.91
CA GLN A 88 -8.97 -5.64 2.89
C GLN A 88 -8.15 -5.84 1.61
N ALA A 89 -8.72 -5.50 0.45
CA ALA A 89 -8.04 -5.61 -0.84
C ALA A 89 -6.80 -4.70 -0.88
N PHE A 90 -6.86 -3.50 -0.30
CA PHE A 90 -5.71 -2.59 -0.18
C PHE A 90 -4.56 -3.24 0.61
N GLY A 91 -4.82 -3.72 1.83
CA GLY A 91 -3.78 -4.39 2.64
C GLY A 91 -3.27 -5.69 2.01
N GLY A 92 -4.16 -6.49 1.41
CA GLY A 92 -3.78 -7.69 0.67
C GLY A 92 -2.93 -7.38 -0.56
N THR A 93 -3.22 -6.30 -1.28
CA THR A 93 -2.43 -5.87 -2.44
C THR A 93 -1.04 -5.41 -2.03
N ALA A 94 -0.91 -4.68 -0.91
CA ALA A 94 0.39 -4.30 -0.38
C ALA A 94 1.28 -5.53 -0.13
N VAL A 95 0.74 -6.56 0.53
CA VAL A 95 1.46 -7.83 0.74
C VAL A 95 1.74 -8.52 -0.59
N ALA A 96 0.77 -8.61 -1.50
CA ALA A 96 0.95 -9.29 -2.78
C ALA A 96 2.12 -8.73 -3.61
N GLN A 97 2.31 -7.41 -3.57
CA GLN A 97 3.33 -6.71 -4.37
C GLN A 97 4.69 -6.67 -3.67
N LEU A 98 4.72 -6.63 -2.33
CA LEU A 98 5.96 -6.43 -1.58
C LEU A 98 6.51 -7.71 -0.94
N LEU A 99 5.72 -8.78 -0.82
CA LEU A 99 6.17 -10.04 -0.20
C LEU A 99 7.38 -10.65 -0.90
N THR A 100 7.48 -10.52 -2.23
CA THR A 100 8.60 -11.06 -3.03
C THR A 100 9.68 -10.02 -3.31
N SER A 101 9.60 -8.84 -2.71
CA SER A 101 10.52 -7.73 -2.98
C SER A 101 11.86 -7.86 -2.26
N GLY A 102 11.98 -8.79 -1.30
CA GLY A 102 13.13 -8.94 -0.40
C GLY A 102 13.11 -8.04 0.82
N GLU A 103 12.08 -7.20 0.97
CA GLU A 103 11.90 -6.33 2.13
C GLU A 103 11.51 -7.12 3.38
N THR A 104 12.17 -6.82 4.51
CA THR A 104 11.86 -7.43 5.81
C THR A 104 10.76 -6.69 6.55
N GLU A 105 10.61 -5.40 6.28
CA GLU A 105 9.59 -4.54 6.88
C GLU A 105 8.90 -3.70 5.80
N VAL A 106 7.58 -3.61 5.92
CA VAL A 106 6.72 -2.84 5.02
C VAL A 106 5.77 -2.00 5.85
N VAL A 107 5.73 -0.71 5.58
CA VAL A 107 4.74 0.19 6.17
C VAL A 107 3.56 0.35 5.23
N VAL A 108 2.35 0.17 5.75
CA VAL A 108 1.12 0.47 5.04
C VAL A 108 0.52 1.72 5.65
N ALA A 109 0.57 2.85 4.93
CA ALA A 109 0.01 4.10 5.40
C ALA A 109 -1.52 4.08 5.21
N VAL A 110 -2.24 4.35 6.29
CA VAL A 110 -3.70 4.43 6.30
C VAL A 110 -4.09 5.83 6.74
N ASP A 111 -4.63 6.60 5.79
CA ASP A 111 -5.07 7.96 6.00
C ASP A 111 -6.60 8.03 6.16
N ALA A 112 -7.08 9.11 6.79
CA ALA A 112 -8.50 9.47 6.68
C ALA A 112 -8.82 9.84 5.23
N VAL A 113 -9.98 9.39 4.75
CA VAL A 113 -10.45 9.66 3.39
C VAL A 113 -11.76 10.41 3.45
N ASP A 114 -11.72 11.69 3.06
CA ASP A 114 -12.91 12.54 3.04
C ASP A 114 -13.98 11.96 2.10
N GLY A 115 -15.20 11.83 2.61
CA GLY A 115 -16.33 11.27 1.87
C GLY A 115 -16.38 9.74 1.82
N SER A 116 -15.47 9.03 2.51
CA SER A 116 -15.64 7.60 2.81
C SER A 116 -16.54 7.43 4.03
N ALA A 117 -17.40 6.40 4.01
CA ALA A 117 -18.16 5.98 5.17
C ALA A 117 -17.31 5.19 6.19
N LEU A 118 -16.14 4.69 5.76
CA LEU A 118 -15.27 3.86 6.57
C LEU A 118 -14.33 4.73 7.41
N VAL A 119 -14.42 4.60 8.73
CA VAL A 119 -13.55 5.34 9.65
C VAL A 119 -12.13 4.79 9.56
N THR A 120 -11.12 5.66 9.69
CA THR A 120 -9.69 5.30 9.55
C THR A 120 -9.26 4.11 10.40
N ALA A 121 -9.75 4.01 11.63
CA ALA A 121 -9.44 2.88 12.52
C ALA A 121 -9.97 1.55 11.98
N GLU A 122 -11.19 1.55 11.44
CA GLU A 122 -11.78 0.38 10.81
C GLU A 122 -11.05 0.04 9.50
N PHE A 123 -10.72 1.06 8.69
CA PHE A 123 -9.90 0.87 7.49
C PHE A 123 -8.58 0.18 7.84
N ALA A 124 -7.87 0.66 8.85
CA ALA A 124 -6.58 0.09 9.27
C ALA A 124 -6.74 -1.36 9.73
N ALA A 125 -7.77 -1.66 10.53
CA ALA A 125 -8.06 -3.02 10.96
C ALA A 125 -8.36 -3.96 9.78
N GLN A 126 -9.18 -3.52 8.82
CA GLN A 126 -9.53 -4.29 7.63
C GLN A 126 -8.34 -4.47 6.69
N ALA A 127 -7.49 -3.46 6.51
CA ALA A 127 -6.24 -3.56 5.76
C ALA A 127 -5.29 -4.58 6.42
N GLY A 128 -5.13 -4.54 7.75
CA GLY A 128 -4.36 -5.54 8.48
C GLY A 128 -4.92 -6.95 8.32
N PHE A 129 -6.25 -7.11 8.34
CA PHE A 129 -6.92 -8.39 8.08
C PHE A 129 -6.64 -8.90 6.66
N GLY A 130 -6.77 -8.06 5.64
CA GLY A 130 -6.47 -8.41 4.26
C GLY A 130 -5.00 -8.78 4.03
N ALA A 131 -4.07 -8.06 4.67
CA ALA A 131 -2.65 -8.38 4.66
C ALA A 131 -2.38 -9.77 5.27
N ARG A 132 -2.99 -10.05 6.43
CA ARG A 132 -2.91 -11.36 7.10
C ARG A 132 -3.40 -12.48 6.19
N LEU A 133 -4.57 -12.31 5.57
CA LEU A 133 -5.15 -13.27 4.64
C LEU A 133 -4.24 -13.54 3.45
N ARG A 134 -3.67 -12.49 2.85
CA ARG A 134 -2.78 -12.63 1.70
C ARG A 134 -1.48 -13.37 2.05
N SER A 135 -0.99 -13.19 3.27
CA SER A 135 0.26 -13.81 3.75
C SER A 135 0.14 -15.29 4.12
N TYR A 136 -1.08 -15.85 4.12
CA TYR A 136 -1.30 -17.23 4.54
C TYR A 136 -0.85 -18.22 3.45
N THR A 137 -0.02 -19.19 3.85
CA THR A 137 0.35 -20.35 3.04
C THR A 137 0.07 -21.63 3.83
N PHE A 138 -0.28 -22.70 3.12
CA PHE A 138 -0.53 -24.01 3.72
C PHE A 138 0.44 -25.04 3.16
N ASP A 139 1.66 -25.03 3.70
CA ASP A 139 2.77 -25.83 3.17
C ASP A 139 2.96 -27.17 3.89
N LYS A 140 2.01 -27.55 4.76
CA LYS A 140 2.11 -28.74 5.65
C LYS A 140 2.42 -30.05 4.90
N TYR A 141 1.96 -30.18 3.66
CA TYR A 141 2.10 -31.41 2.86
C TYR A 141 3.06 -31.26 1.67
N MET A 142 3.84 -30.16 1.62
CA MET A 142 4.81 -29.92 0.55
C MET A 142 6.20 -30.44 0.96
N THR A 143 6.74 -31.40 0.21
CA THR A 143 8.07 -31.99 0.46
C THR A 143 9.24 -31.11 0.01
N LYS A 144 9.00 -30.18 -0.92
CA LYS A 144 9.93 -29.11 -1.32
C LYS A 144 9.24 -27.78 -1.11
N GLN A 145 9.80 -26.96 -0.23
CA GLN A 145 9.40 -25.56 -0.13
C GLN A 145 10.07 -24.81 -1.28
N LYS A 146 9.26 -24.18 -2.16
CA LYS A 146 9.80 -23.20 -3.09
C LYS A 146 10.35 -22.03 -2.26
N LYS A 147 11.61 -21.64 -2.50
CA LYS A 147 12.12 -20.36 -1.99
C LYS A 147 11.26 -19.27 -2.61
N GLU A 148 10.46 -18.63 -1.77
CA GLU A 148 9.66 -17.42 -2.00
C GLU A 148 9.18 -17.17 -3.42
N GLY A 149 7.90 -17.48 -3.63
CA GLY A 149 7.16 -17.11 -4.81
C GLY A 149 5.88 -17.91 -4.85
N LEU A 150 4.75 -17.21 -4.95
CA LEU A 150 3.50 -17.81 -5.41
C LEU A 150 3.75 -18.69 -6.64
#